data_AF-A0AAN8J5I4-F1
#
_entry.id   AF-A0AAN8J5I4-F1
#
_cell.length_a   1.000
_cell.length_b   1.000
_cell.length_c   1.000
_cell.angle_alpha   90.00
_cell.angle_beta   90.00
_cell.angle_gamma   90.00
#
_symmetry.space_group_name_H-M   'P 1'
#
loop_
_entity.id
_entity.type
_entity.pdbx_description
1 polymer ?
#
loop_
_entity_poly.entity_id
_entity_poly.type
_entity_poly.pdbx_seq_one_letter_code
_entity_poly.pdbx_strand_id
1 'polypeptide(L)'
;MGKIPSASTGCRRQSIECSKQYNREDLQHEVDRLVTAAFSRKTHLAYSTGLTAFTYFCDRCGILEKWPPSLNIVLKFIASLSLRGLAPSTVRSYVSSIGYI
;
A
#
# COMPACT_ATOMS: atom_id res chain seq x y z
N MET A 1 -49.98 19.90 -30.88
CA MET A 1 -49.88 18.78 -29.92
C MET A 1 -48.90 17.75 -30.45
N GLY A 2 -47.65 17.75 -29.97
CA GLY A 2 -46.63 16.79 -30.40
C GLY A 2 -46.47 15.68 -29.36
N LYS A 3 -46.65 14.42 -29.76
CA LYS A 3 -46.36 13.26 -28.90
C LYS A 3 -44.87 12.94 -29.01
N ILE A 4 -44.13 13.03 -27.90
CA ILE A 4 -42.74 12.56 -27.81
C ILE A 4 -42.78 11.05 -27.62
N PRO A 5 -42.16 10.24 -28.49
CA PRO A 5 -42.06 8.81 -28.25
C PRO A 5 -41.12 8.55 -27.08
N SER A 6 -41.63 7.84 -26.08
CA SER A 6 -40.85 7.38 -24.93
C SER A 6 -39.89 6.29 -25.40
N ALA A 7 -38.66 6.66 -25.71
CA ALA A 7 -37.59 5.70 -25.99
C ALA A 7 -37.15 5.09 -24.65
N SER A 8 -37.63 3.89 -24.34
CA SER A 8 -37.03 3.09 -23.27
C SER A 8 -35.75 2.45 -23.80
N THR A 9 -34.60 2.86 -23.29
CA THR A 9 -33.38 2.06 -23.37
C THR A 9 -33.60 0.81 -22.52
N GLY A 10 -33.97 -0.29 -23.19
CA GLY A 10 -33.93 -1.62 -22.60
C GLY A 10 -32.48 -1.97 -22.30
N CYS A 11 -31.93 -1.50 -21.18
CA CYS A 11 -30.72 -2.06 -20.62
C CYS A 11 -31.01 -3.53 -20.35
N ARG A 12 -30.39 -4.41 -21.15
CA ARG A 12 -30.28 -5.82 -20.86
C ARG A 12 -29.60 -5.90 -19.48
N ARG A 13 -30.39 -6.08 -18.42
CA ARG A 13 -29.88 -6.53 -17.12
C ARG A 13 -29.36 -7.93 -17.37
N GLN A 14 -28.12 -8.03 -17.86
CA GLN A 14 -27.32 -9.21 -17.56
C GLN A 14 -27.27 -9.23 -16.03
N SER A 15 -28.02 -10.14 -15.42
CA SER A 15 -27.63 -10.68 -14.14
C SER A 15 -26.25 -11.29 -14.37
N ILE A 16 -25.21 -10.46 -14.20
CA ILE A 16 -23.86 -10.97 -14.04
C ILE A 16 -23.91 -11.65 -12.68
N GLU A 17 -24.32 -12.91 -12.67
CA GLU A 17 -24.03 -13.81 -11.57
C GLU A 17 -22.51 -13.85 -11.49
N CYS A 18 -21.95 -12.97 -10.65
CA CYS A 18 -20.53 -12.85 -10.42
C CYS A 18 -20.12 -13.94 -9.43
N SER A 19 -20.33 -15.20 -9.81
CA SER A 19 -19.67 -16.33 -9.18
C SER A 19 -18.47 -16.71 -10.03
N LYS A 20 -17.60 -15.72 -10.32
CA LYS A 20 -16.26 -16.03 -10.80
C LYS A 20 -15.48 -16.52 -9.59
N GLN A 21 -15.35 -17.84 -9.44
CA GLN A 21 -14.33 -18.42 -8.58
C GLN A 21 -12.98 -18.00 -9.15
N TYR A 22 -12.29 -17.11 -8.46
CA TYR A 22 -10.93 -16.74 -8.81
C TYR A 22 -9.98 -17.79 -8.25
N ASN A 23 -9.09 -18.31 -9.10
CA ASN A 23 -7.99 -19.13 -8.63
C ASN A 23 -7.10 -18.26 -7.72
N ARG A 24 -6.53 -18.86 -6.67
CA ARG A 24 -5.62 -18.17 -5.74
C ARG A 24 -4.40 -17.58 -6.48
N GLU A 25 -3.92 -18.28 -7.50
CA GLU A 25 -2.79 -17.84 -8.33
C GLU A 25 -3.16 -16.60 -9.14
N ASP A 26 -4.34 -16.59 -9.77
CA ASP A 26 -4.85 -15.44 -10.51
C ASP A 26 -5.04 -14.21 -9.60
N LEU A 27 -5.53 -14.43 -8.38
CA LEU A 27 -5.64 -13.36 -7.38
C LEU A 27 -4.28 -12.81 -6.99
N GLN A 28 -3.29 -13.66 -6.77
CA GLN A 28 -1.94 -13.21 -6.41
C GLN A 28 -1.30 -12.40 -7.55
N HIS A 29 -1.44 -12.85 -8.79
CA HIS A 29 -0.95 -12.12 -9.96
C HIS A 29 -1.63 -10.75 -10.11
N GLU A 30 -2.94 -10.69 -9.88
CA GLU A 30 -3.66 -9.42 -9.96
C GLU A 30 -3.27 -8.49 -8.80
N VAL A 31 -3.07 -9.00 -7.59
CA VAL A 31 -2.53 -8.22 -6.46
C VAL A 31 -1.16 -7.64 -6.81
N ASP A 32 -0.23 -8.45 -7.32
CA ASP A 32 1.11 -7.99 -7.67
C ASP A 32 1.06 -6.91 -8.78
N ARG A 33 0.19 -7.10 -9.79
CA ARG A 33 -0.03 -6.14 -10.87
C ARG A 33 -0.57 -4.82 -10.32
N LEU A 34 -1.60 -4.86 -9.48
CA LEU A 34 -2.25 -3.68 -8.92
C LEU A 34 -1.33 -2.94 -7.93
N VAL A 35 -0.61 -3.67 -7.07
CA VAL A 35 0.37 -3.09 -6.15
C VAL A 35 1.49 -2.39 -6.94
N THR A 36 2.00 -3.02 -7.99
CA THR A 36 3.02 -2.41 -8.85
C THR A 36 2.48 -1.17 -9.57
N ALA A 37 1.23 -1.21 -10.05
CA ALA A 37 0.59 -0.08 -10.71
C ALA A 37 0.23 1.07 -9.76
N ALA A 38 -0.02 0.78 -8.48
CA ALA A 38 -0.38 1.77 -7.47
C ALA A 38 0.78 2.69 -7.10
N PHE A 39 2.03 2.25 -7.30
CA PHE A 39 3.22 3.03 -6.97
C PHE A 39 3.98 3.49 -8.19
N SER A 40 4.47 4.73 -8.15
CA SER A 40 5.59 5.09 -9.01
C SER A 40 6.80 4.24 -8.62
N ARG A 41 7.66 3.89 -9.59
CA ARG A 41 8.92 3.16 -9.33
C ARG A 41 9.77 3.81 -8.24
N LYS A 42 9.77 5.16 -8.18
CA LYS A 42 10.49 5.93 -7.17
C LYS A 42 9.87 5.75 -5.78
N THR A 43 8.55 5.73 -5.68
CA THR A 43 7.84 5.50 -4.41
C THR A 43 8.11 4.09 -3.88
N HIS A 44 8.01 3.08 -4.75
CA HIS A 44 8.31 1.70 -4.38
C HIS A 44 9.75 1.56 -3.83
N LEU A 45 10.73 2.15 -4.52
CA LEU A 45 12.13 2.15 -4.07
C LEU A 45 12.31 2.89 -2.73
N ALA A 46 11.67 4.04 -2.57
CA ALA A 46 11.75 4.81 -1.33
C ALA A 46 11.18 4.00 -0.15
N TYR A 47 10.08 3.28 -0.38
CA TYR A 47 9.42 2.49 0.64
C TYR A 47 10.22 1.24 0.99
N SER A 48 10.73 0.51 0.00
CA SER A 48 11.59 -0.65 0.25
C SER A 48 12.85 -0.26 1.03
N THR A 49 13.42 0.92 0.73
CA THR A 49 14.58 1.46 1.45
C THR A 49 14.20 1.81 2.89
N GLY A 50 13.07 2.49 3.11
CA GLY A 50 12.60 2.84 4.44
C GLY A 50 12.32 1.61 5.32
N LEU A 51 11.71 0.58 4.75
CA LEU A 51 11.44 -0.68 5.43
C LEU A 51 12.72 -1.45 5.77
N THR A 52 13.71 -1.44 4.87
CA THR A 52 15.03 -2.03 5.11
C THR A 52 15.73 -1.30 6.26
N ALA A 53 15.67 0.04 6.28
CA ALA A 53 16.24 0.84 7.35
C ALA A 53 15.55 0.58 8.71
N PHE A 54 14.24 0.39 8.71
CA PHE A 54 13.48 0.05 9.91
C PHE A 54 13.84 -1.36 10.44
N THR A 55 13.91 -2.34 9.55
CA THR A 55 14.32 -3.72 9.90
C THR A 55 15.72 -3.72 10.51
N TYR A 56 16.66 -3.02 9.87
CA TYR A 56 18.02 -2.85 10.37
C TYR A 56 18.07 -2.18 11.75
N PHE A 57 17.25 -1.13 11.96
CA PHE A 57 17.12 -0.49 13.26
C PHE A 57 16.62 -1.47 14.32
N CYS A 58 15.58 -2.26 14.01
CA CYS A 58 15.04 -3.27 14.91
C CYS A 58 16.09 -4.31 15.30
N ASP A 59 16.86 -4.81 14.32
CA ASP A 59 17.94 -5.76 14.56
C ASP A 59 19.03 -5.18 15.47
N ARG A 60 19.43 -3.94 15.23
CA ARG A 60 20.43 -3.24 16.06
C ARG A 60 19.95 -2.96 17.48
N CYS A 61 18.66 -2.79 17.68
CA CYS A 61 18.05 -2.56 18.99
C CYS A 61 17.58 -3.84 19.69
N GLY A 62 17.77 -5.03 19.09
CA GLY A 62 17.35 -6.30 19.66
C GLY A 62 15.82 -6.48 19.73
N ILE A 63 15.09 -5.85 18.80
CA ILE A 63 13.62 -5.92 18.75
C ILE A 63 13.22 -7.19 17.99
N LEU A 64 12.64 -8.15 18.71
CA LEU A 64 12.20 -9.45 18.16
C LEU A 64 10.87 -9.33 17.40
N GLU A 65 9.90 -8.59 17.95
CA GLU A 65 8.60 -8.39 17.32
C GLU A 65 8.61 -7.10 16.49
N LYS A 66 8.91 -7.27 15.19
CA LYS A 66 8.99 -6.15 14.24
C LYS A 66 7.62 -5.72 13.73
N TRP A 67 6.63 -6.62 13.72
CA TRP A 67 5.30 -6.36 13.16
C TRP A 67 4.16 -6.93 14.02
N PRO A 68 3.07 -6.17 14.23
CA PRO A 68 2.95 -4.73 13.98
C PRO A 68 3.86 -3.93 14.94
N PRO A 69 4.54 -2.86 14.48
CA PRO A 69 5.44 -2.11 15.34
C PRO A 69 4.65 -1.28 16.36
N SER A 70 5.07 -1.31 17.62
CA SER A 70 4.49 -0.41 18.62
C SER A 70 4.81 1.06 18.32
N LEU A 71 3.94 1.97 18.74
CA LEU A 71 4.16 3.42 18.59
C LEU A 71 5.52 3.86 19.16
N ASN A 72 5.91 3.31 20.30
CA ASN A 72 7.21 3.60 20.93
C ASN A 72 8.40 3.20 20.05
N ILE A 73 8.32 2.08 19.33
CA ILE A 73 9.38 1.64 18.42
C ILE A 73 9.47 2.60 17.22
N VAL A 74 8.33 3.02 16.66
CA VAL A 74 8.28 3.99 15.56
C VAL A 74 8.87 5.35 15.99
N LEU A 75 8.53 5.84 17.19
CA LEU A 75 9.10 7.08 17.72
C LEU A 75 10.62 7.00 17.91
N LYS A 76 11.12 5.88 18.45
CA LYS A 76 12.58 5.66 18.58
C LYS A 76 13.26 5.58 17.22
N PHE A 77 12.62 4.95 16.23
CA PHE A 77 13.13 4.91 14.86
C PHE A 77 13.21 6.33 14.27
N ILE A 78 12.15 7.14 14.39
CA ILE A 78 12.12 8.53 13.93
C ILE A 78 13.27 9.33 14.57
N ALA A 79 13.44 9.20 15.90
CA ALA A 79 14.53 9.85 16.62
C ALA A 79 15.90 9.41 16.08
N SER A 80 16.09 8.11 15.82
CA SER A 80 17.33 7.57 15.26
C SER A 80 17.66 8.14 13.87
N LEU A 81 16.65 8.36 13.03
CA LEU A 81 16.85 8.97 11.70
C LEU A 81 17.21 10.45 11.81
N SER A 82 16.58 11.17 12.75
CA SER A 82 16.91 12.57 13.03
C SER A 82 18.34 12.72 13.55
N LEU A 83 18.78 11.84 14.46
CA LEU A 83 20.16 11.84 14.99
C LEU A 83 21.21 11.53 13.93
N ARG A 84 20.84 10.79 12.87
CA ARG A 84 21.67 10.54 11.70
C ARG A 84 21.70 11.71 10.70
N GLY A 85 20.98 12.79 10.96
CA GLY A 85 20.95 13.98 10.11
C GLY A 85 20.10 13.84 8.85
N LEU A 86 19.16 12.89 8.80
CA LEU A 86 18.27 12.77 7.64
C LEU A 86 17.28 13.94 7.59
N ALA A 87 17.00 14.42 6.38
CA ALA A 87 16.01 15.46 6.16
C ALA A 87 14.60 15.00 6.61
N PRO A 88 13.76 15.90 7.16
CA PRO A 88 12.40 15.54 7.61
C PRO A 88 11.52 14.92 6.51
N SER A 89 11.72 15.30 5.24
CA SER A 89 11.02 14.70 4.10
C SER A 89 11.35 13.22 3.93
N THR A 90 12.62 12.84 4.06
CA THR A 90 13.08 11.45 3.99
C THR A 90 12.55 10.65 5.18
N VAL A 91 12.60 11.22 6.38
CA VAL A 91 12.05 10.60 7.60
C VAL A 91 10.56 10.29 7.42
N ARG A 92 9.77 11.25 6.93
CA ARG A 92 8.34 11.02 6.64
C ARG A 92 8.15 9.89 5.63
N SER A 93 8.93 9.86 4.55
CA SER A 93 8.83 8.78 3.55
C SER A 93 9.14 7.40 4.15
N TYR A 94 10.10 7.30 5.07
CA TYR A 94 10.42 6.03 5.73
C TYR A 94 9.35 5.63 6.75
N VAL A 95 8.74 6.59 7.43
CA VAL A 95 7.60 6.30 8.32
C VAL A 95 6.38 5.86 7.52
N SER A 96 6.09 6.51 6.39
CA SER A 96 5.00 6.10 5.50
C SER A 96 5.18 4.69 4.96
N SER A 97 6.41 4.24 4.73
CA SER A 97 6.65 2.87 4.29
C SER A 97 6.34 1.82 5.35
N ILE A 98 6.44 2.18 6.63
CA ILE A 98 6.03 1.32 7.73
C ILE A 98 4.49 1.22 7.76
N GLY A 99 3.78 2.35 7.62
CA GLY A 99 2.31 2.33 7.62
C GLY A 99 1.65 1.69 6.39
N TYR A 100 2.44 1.33 5.37
CA TYR A 100 1.94 0.69 4.14
C TYR A 100 1.79 -0.84 4.27
N ILE A 101 2.67 -1.50 5.03
CA ILE A 101 2.63 -2.95 5.28
C ILE A 101 1.62 -3.28 6.38
#